data_AF-A0AAV5G544-F1
#
_entry.id   AF-A0AAV5G544-F1
#
_cell.length_a   1.000
_cell.length_b   1.000
_cell.length_c   1.000
_cell.angle_alpha   90.00
_cell.angle_beta   90.00
_cell.angle_gamma   90.00
#
_symmetry.space_group_name_H-M   'P 1'
#
loop_
_entity.id
_entity.type
_entity.pdbx_description
1 polymer ?
#
loop_
_entity_poly.entity_id
_entity_poly.type
_entity_poly.pdbx_seq_one_letter_code
_entity_poly.pdbx_strand_id
1 'polypeptide(L)'
;MNPPNTFEIDAEYTRALARDLDVASIFAAPSPTPLPDDATVAGFVDILSQALSNLTARSEQLHADTAHIARSGFALADAAEATDNAASQAFQGFQVS
;
A
#
# COMPACT_ATOMS: atom_id res chain seq x y z
N MET A 1 -29.39 -11.24 22.44
CA MET A 1 -28.18 -10.43 22.19
C MET A 1 -27.43 -11.10 21.06
N ASN A 2 -27.15 -10.41 19.95
CA ASN A 2 -26.18 -10.91 18.98
C ASN A 2 -24.79 -10.89 19.64
N PRO A 3 -23.97 -11.92 19.49
CA PRO A 3 -22.58 -11.86 19.94
C PRO A 3 -21.88 -10.70 19.22
N PRO A 4 -20.95 -9.98 19.87
CA PRO A 4 -20.12 -9.03 19.16
C PRO A 4 -19.42 -9.76 18.02
N ASN A 5 -19.50 -9.22 16.80
CA ASN A 5 -18.67 -9.67 15.69
C ASN A 5 -17.24 -9.23 16.01
N THR A 6 -16.50 -10.07 16.72
CA THR A 6 -15.08 -9.83 17.00
C THR A 6 -14.34 -9.91 15.67
N PHE A 7 -13.67 -8.83 15.27
CA PHE A 7 -12.74 -8.88 14.15
C PHE A 7 -11.49 -9.62 14.63
N GLU A 8 -11.21 -10.76 14.01
CA GLU A 8 -9.97 -11.51 14.24
C GLU A 8 -8.93 -11.01 13.23
N ILE A 9 -7.79 -10.54 13.73
CA ILE A 9 -6.68 -10.05 12.92
C ILE A 9 -5.50 -10.99 13.13
N ASP A 10 -5.11 -11.69 12.07
CA ASP A 10 -3.82 -12.36 12.04
C ASP A 10 -2.73 -11.32 11.83
N ALA A 11 -2.06 -10.93 12.91
CA ALA A 11 -1.01 -9.90 12.88
C ALA A 11 0.22 -10.35 12.08
N GLU A 12 0.54 -11.65 12.07
CA GLU A 12 1.69 -12.17 11.31
C GLU A 12 1.40 -12.11 9.81
N TYR A 13 0.24 -12.62 9.39
CA TYR A 13 -0.18 -12.57 8.00
C TYR A 13 -0.34 -11.13 7.50
N THR A 14 -0.94 -10.25 8.31
CA THR A 14 -1.07 -8.82 7.97
C THR A 14 0.30 -8.17 7.76
N ARG A 15 1.28 -8.50 8.59
CA ARG A 15 2.66 -8.00 8.48
C ARG A 15 3.39 -8.58 7.28
N ALA A 16 3.17 -9.85 6.94
CA ALA A 16 3.72 -10.47 5.74
C ALA A 16 3.16 -9.79 4.47
N LEU A 17 1.85 -9.62 4.38
CA LEU A 17 1.21 -8.93 3.25
C LEU A 17 1.67 -7.48 3.13
N ALA A 18 1.82 -6.77 4.26
CA ALA A 18 2.34 -5.40 4.26
C ALA A 18 3.76 -5.32 3.68
N ARG A 19 4.63 -6.31 3.95
CA ARG A 19 5.98 -6.38 3.34
C ARG A 19 5.91 -6.61 1.84
N ASP A 20 5.04 -7.52 1.40
CA ASP A 20 4.88 -7.79 -0.03
C ASP A 20 4.40 -6.55 -0.78
N LEU A 21 3.46 -5.80 -0.20
CA LEU A 21 2.97 -4.54 -0.74
C LEU A 21 4.05 -3.46 -0.73
N ASP A 22 4.88 -3.36 0.32
CA ASP A 22 5.98 -2.40 0.39
C ASP A 22 6.99 -2.66 -0.74
N VAL A 23 7.36 -3.92 -0.98
CA VAL A 23 8.22 -4.32 -2.10
C VAL A 23 7.56 -4.01 -3.44
N ALA A 24 6.28 -4.34 -3.61
CA ALA A 24 5.53 -4.06 -4.83
C ALA A 24 5.33 -2.56 -5.09
N SER A 25 5.40 -1.74 -4.04
CA SER A 25 5.25 -0.29 -4.15
C SER A 25 6.46 0.40 -4.79
N ILE A 26 7.60 -0.29 -4.91
CA ILE A 26 8.79 0.27 -5.54
C ILE A 26 8.50 0.56 -7.01
N PHE A 27 8.61 1.83 -7.39
CA PHE A 27 8.45 2.28 -8.77
C PHE A 27 9.70 3.02 -9.24
N ALA A 28 10.12 2.70 -10.45
CA ALA A 28 11.11 3.48 -11.18
C ALA A 28 10.44 3.95 -12.48
N ALA A 29 10.30 5.27 -12.63
CA ALA A 29 9.78 5.84 -13.86
C ALA A 29 10.66 5.43 -15.05
N PRO A 30 10.06 5.00 -16.17
CA PRO A 30 10.81 4.67 -17.37
C PRO A 30 11.52 5.92 -17.89
N SER A 31 12.72 5.73 -18.46
CA SER A 31 13.43 6.82 -19.12
C SER A 31 12.62 7.35 -20.31
N PRO A 32 12.58 8.67 -20.56
CA PRO A 32 11.87 9.24 -21.71
C PRO A 32 12.32 8.60 -23.02
N THR A 33 11.36 8.14 -23.83
CA THR A 33 11.65 7.63 -25.17
C THR A 33 11.79 8.81 -26.12
N PRO A 34 12.89 8.93 -26.89
CA PRO A 34 13.03 9.97 -27.89
C PRO A 34 11.96 9.80 -28.97
N LEU A 35 11.18 10.85 -29.22
CA LEU A 35 10.13 10.87 -30.24
C LEU A 35 10.64 11.51 -31.54
N PRO A 36 10.10 11.13 -32.71
CA PRO A 36 10.46 11.75 -33.99
C PRO A 36 10.15 13.26 -34.03
N ASP A 37 11.01 14.04 -34.68
CA ASP A 37 10.88 15.51 -34.82
C ASP A 37 10.37 15.92 -36.23
N ASP A 38 9.60 15.04 -36.88
CA ASP A 38 9.04 15.30 -38.20
C ASP A 38 7.72 16.07 -38.10
N ALA A 39 7.65 17.23 -38.76
CA ALA A 39 6.50 18.13 -38.76
C ALA A 39 5.20 17.46 -39.23
N THR A 40 5.27 16.43 -40.08
CA THR A 40 4.11 15.70 -40.60
C THR A 40 3.41 14.86 -39.52
N VAL A 41 4.12 14.47 -38.47
CA VAL A 41 3.60 13.65 -37.35
C VAL A 41 3.60 14.39 -36.02
N ALA A 42 3.96 15.67 -36.00
CA ALA A 42 4.12 16.47 -34.77
C ALA A 42 2.90 16.42 -33.84
N GLY A 43 1.68 16.49 -34.39
CA GLY A 43 0.45 16.40 -33.58
C GLY A 43 0.25 15.03 -32.93
N PHE A 44 0.61 13.94 -33.62
CA PHE A 44 0.57 12.60 -33.03
C PHE A 44 1.64 12.44 -31.95
N VAL A 45 2.85 12.94 -32.19
CA VAL A 45 3.96 12.91 -31.25
C VAL A 45 3.64 13.67 -29.96
N ASP A 46 3.00 14.83 -30.05
CA ASP A 46 2.56 15.61 -28.88
C ASP A 46 1.53 14.84 -28.04
N ILE A 47 0.49 14.30 -28.67
CA ILE A 47 -0.53 13.49 -27.97
C ILE A 47 0.09 12.25 -27.32
N LEU A 48 1.01 11.57 -28.01
CA LEU A 48 1.70 10.40 -27.48
C LEU A 48 2.57 10.77 -26.28
N SER A 49 3.32 11.87 -26.35
CA SER A 49 4.13 12.39 -25.25
C SER A 49 3.27 12.67 -24.01
N GLN A 50 2.14 13.34 -24.19
CA GLN A 50 1.19 13.63 -23.11
C GLN A 50 0.61 12.33 -22.52
N ALA A 51 0.25 11.36 -23.37
CA ALA A 51 -0.26 10.06 -22.90
C ALA A 51 0.78 9.30 -22.06
N LEU A 52 2.04 9.28 -22.50
CA LEU A 52 3.14 8.64 -21.77
C LEU A 52 3.44 9.34 -20.44
N SER A 53 3.41 10.67 -20.43
CA SER A 53 3.55 11.47 -19.21
C SER A 53 2.43 11.17 -18.21
N ASN A 54 1.18 11.16 -18.67
CA ASN A 54 0.02 10.85 -17.85
C ASN A 54 0.06 9.42 -17.29
N LEU A 55 0.47 8.44 -18.11
CA LEU A 55 0.62 7.05 -17.66
C LEU A 55 1.70 6.92 -16.58
N THR A 56 2.82 7.63 -16.75
CA THR A 56 3.91 7.65 -15.77
C THR A 56 3.44 8.24 -14.45
N ALA A 57 2.81 9.42 -14.48
CA ALA A 57 2.27 10.08 -13.28
C ALA A 57 1.22 9.20 -12.57
N ARG A 58 0.34 8.54 -13.32
CA ARG A 58 -0.65 7.63 -12.75
C ARG A 58 -0.02 6.39 -12.12
N SER A 59 1.05 5.87 -12.74
CA SER A 59 1.80 4.73 -12.19
C SER A 59 2.47 5.14 -10.87
N GLU A 60 3.14 6.29 -10.83
CA GLU A 60 3.73 6.84 -9.60
C GLU A 60 2.69 6.94 -8.47
N GLN A 61 1.51 7.47 -8.77
CA GLN A 61 0.43 7.58 -7.78
C GLN A 61 -0.02 6.21 -7.27
N LEU A 62 -0.24 5.24 -8.17
CA LEU A 62 -0.66 3.88 -7.79
C LEU A 62 0.36 3.19 -6.88
N HIS A 63 1.64 3.39 -7.16
CA HIS A 63 2.72 2.88 -6.34
C HIS A 63 2.80 3.59 -4.97
N ALA A 64 2.59 4.91 -4.92
CA ALA A 64 2.50 5.65 -3.66
C ALA A 64 1.33 5.19 -2.78
N ASP A 65 0.16 4.92 -3.39
CA ASP A 65 -1.01 4.38 -2.70
C ASP A 65 -0.72 2.98 -2.15
N THR A 66 -0.04 2.13 -2.94
CA THR A 66 0.39 0.80 -2.50
C THR A 66 1.33 0.88 -1.29
N ALA A 67 2.29 1.81 -1.30
CA ALA A 67 3.17 2.06 -0.15
C ALA A 67 2.38 2.55 1.08
N HIS A 68 1.33 3.35 0.87
CA HIS A 68 0.46 3.81 1.96
C HIS A 68 -0.34 2.66 2.58
N ILE A 69 -0.85 1.73 1.76
CA ILE A 69 -1.54 0.53 2.23
C ILE A 69 -0.57 -0.37 3.02
N ALA A 70 0.66 -0.57 2.53
CA ALA A 70 1.70 -1.31 3.25
C ALA A 70 1.95 -0.75 4.66
N ARG A 71 2.18 0.57 4.76
CA ARG A 71 2.36 1.27 6.05
C ARG A 71 1.16 1.11 6.97
N SER A 72 -0.05 1.22 6.42
CA SER A 72 -1.29 1.01 7.18
C SER A 72 -1.42 -0.43 7.68
N GLY A 73 -1.00 -1.41 6.87
CA GLY A 73 -0.96 -2.82 7.25
C GLY A 73 0.00 -3.09 8.42
N PHE A 74 1.22 -2.51 8.40
CA PHE A 74 2.13 -2.60 9.53
C PHE A 74 1.53 -2.01 10.81
N ALA A 75 0.96 -0.81 10.72
CA ALA A 75 0.31 -0.17 11.87
C ALA A 75 -0.86 -1.00 12.42
N LEU A 76 -1.62 -1.66 11.54
CA LEU A 76 -2.72 -2.54 11.94
C LEU A 76 -2.22 -3.78 12.68
N ALA A 77 -1.18 -4.44 12.17
CA ALA A 77 -0.58 -5.60 12.82
C ALA A 77 -0.06 -5.26 14.23
N ASP A 78 0.62 -4.12 14.37
CA ASP A 78 1.15 -3.67 15.65
C ASP A 78 0.02 -3.28 16.63
N ALA A 79 -1.05 -2.65 16.14
CA ALA A 79 -2.22 -2.32 16.96
C ALA A 79 -2.98 -3.57 17.45
N ALA A 80 -3.09 -4.59 16.60
CA ALA A 80 -3.70 -5.87 16.97
C ALA A 80 -2.89 -6.56 18.07
N GLU A 81 -1.57 -6.68 17.88
CA GLU A 81 -0.67 -7.30 18.86
C GLU A 81 -0.66 -6.53 20.21
N ALA A 82 -0.67 -5.20 20.17
CA ALA A 82 -0.78 -4.38 21.39
C ALA A 82 -2.11 -4.60 22.12
N THR A 83 -3.21 -4.74 21.37
CA THR A 83 -4.55 -4.98 21.93
C THR A 83 -4.63 -6.36 22.60
N ASP A 84 -4.11 -7.40 21.95
CA ASP A 84 -4.09 -8.76 22.50
C ASP A 84 -3.23 -8.85 23.76
N ASN A 85 -2.06 -8.19 23.75
CA ASN A 85 -1.20 -8.10 24.93
C ASN A 85 -1.88 -7.38 26.11
N ALA A 86 -2.55 -6.26 25.85
CA ALA A 86 -3.28 -5.52 26.89
C ALA A 86 -4.45 -6.35 27.47
N ALA A 87 -5.18 -7.08 26.62
CA ALA A 87 -6.25 -7.98 27.06
C ALA A 87 -5.71 -9.11 27.94
N SER A 88 -4.61 -9.76 27.52
CA SER A 88 -3.96 -10.83 28.29
C SER A 88 -3.51 -10.36 29.67
N GLN A 89 -2.90 -9.17 29.77
CA GLN A 89 -2.50 -8.58 31.05
C GLN A 89 -3.69 -8.27 31.96
N ALA A 90 -4.77 -7.73 31.39
CA ALA A 90 -5.99 -7.46 32.16
C ALA A 90 -6.57 -8.75 32.75
N PHE A 91 -6.64 -9.84 31.96
CA PHE A 91 -7.13 -11.13 32.45
C PHE A 91 -6.23 -11.76 33.53
N GLN A 92 -4.91 -11.64 33.43
CA GLN A 92 -3.99 -12.08 34.48
C GLN A 92 -4.22 -11.33 35.79
N GLY A 93 -4.47 -10.01 35.74
CA GLY A 93 -4.79 -9.20 36.92
C GLY A 93 -6.06 -9.64 37.66
N PHE A 94 -7.04 -10.21 36.97
CA PHE A 94 -8.26 -10.76 37.57
C PHE A 94 -8.07 -12.11 38.26
N GLN A 95 -7.07 -12.91 37.87
CA GLN A 95 -6.84 -14.25 38.43
C GLN A 95 -6.05 -14.26 39.75
N VAL A 96 -5.52 -13.11 40.19
CA VAL A 96 -4.71 -12.99 41.43
C VAL A 96 -5.51 -12.40 42.61
N SER A 97 -6.84 -12.53 42.60
CA SER A 97 -7.73 -12.06 43.70
C SER A 97 -8.30 -13.21 44.53
#